data_AF-A0A1Z5IIA2-F1
#
_entry.id   AF-A0A1Z5IIA2-F1
#
_cell.length_a   1.000
_cell.length_b   1.000
_cell.length_c   1.000
_cell.angle_alpha   90.00
_cell.angle_beta   90.00
_cell.angle_gamma   90.00
#
_symmetry.space_group_name_H-M   'P 1'
#
loop_
_entity.id
_entity.type
_entity.pdbx_description
1 polymer ?
#
loop_
_entity_poly.entity_id
_entity_poly.type
_entity_poly.pdbx_seq_one_letter_code
_entity_poly.pdbx_strand_id
1 'polypeptide(L)'
;MQLLISDVSELHIRDRKAEIKLFFASIGYQLSASGEDLLSLTSEFAQLSVQPPVTFVRYDQDHFLSIRANGKNMQLPYAKQPQNRRGL
;
A
#
# COMPACT_ATOMS: atom_id res chain seq x y z
N MET A 1 -0.37 -11.07 -4.22
CA MET A 1 0.63 -10.14 -4.81
C MET A 1 1.43 -9.49 -3.68
N GLN A 2 2.72 -9.19 -3.86
CA GLN A 2 3.58 -8.62 -2.81
C GLN A 2 4.30 -7.36 -3.32
N LEU A 3 4.51 -6.39 -2.43
CA LEU A 3 5.27 -5.17 -2.66
C LEU A 3 6.16 -4.91 -1.45
N LEU A 4 7.48 -4.85 -1.66
CA LEU A 4 8.46 -4.41 -0.67
C LEU A 4 8.76 -2.93 -0.91
N ILE A 5 8.75 -2.14 0.15
CA ILE A 5 9.33 -0.79 0.18
C ILE A 5 10.46 -0.82 1.19
N SER A 6 11.69 -0.66 0.71
CA SER A 6 12.89 -0.64 1.55
C SER A 6 13.14 0.75 2.12
N ASP A 7 12.79 1.80 1.39
CA ASP A 7 13.02 3.19 1.77
C ASP A 7 11.91 4.14 1.27
N VAL A 8 11.69 5.26 1.98
CA VAL A 8 10.66 6.26 1.61
C VAL A 8 10.98 6.91 0.26
N SER A 9 12.25 7.09 -0.08
CA SER A 9 12.70 7.68 -1.34
C SER A 9 12.19 6.93 -2.58
N GLU A 10 11.81 5.65 -2.46
CA GLU A 10 11.23 4.87 -3.54
C GLU A 10 9.91 5.45 -4.06
N LEU A 11 9.17 6.20 -3.23
CA LEU A 11 7.96 6.91 -3.67
C LEU A 11 8.25 8.02 -4.69
N HIS A 12 9.50 8.46 -4.81
CA HIS A 12 9.95 9.49 -5.74
C HIS A 12 10.59 8.91 -7.02
N ILE A 13 10.94 7.62 -7.03
CA ILE A 13 11.44 6.93 -8.22
C ILE A 13 10.26 6.67 -9.16
N ARG A 14 10.31 7.21 -10.38
CA ARG A 14 9.17 7.21 -11.33
C ARG A 14 8.58 5.82 -11.56
N ASP A 15 9.41 4.83 -11.86
CA ASP A 15 8.96 3.48 -12.19
C ASP A 15 8.40 2.76 -10.95
N ARG A 16 9.07 2.91 -9.80
CA ARG A 16 8.58 2.38 -8.52
C ARG A 16 7.24 3.02 -8.13
N LYS A 17 7.09 4.34 -8.29
CA LYS A 17 5.83 5.03 -8.02
C LYS A 17 4.67 4.48 -8.86
N ALA A 18 4.91 4.10 -10.12
CA ALA A 18 3.89 3.48 -10.97
C ALA A 18 3.49 2.09 -10.44
N GLU A 19 4.48 1.24 -10.10
CA GLU A 19 4.26 -0.07 -9.50
C GLU A 19 3.48 0.02 -8.18
N ILE A 20 3.90 0.92 -7.29
CA ILE A 20 3.26 1.17 -5.99
C ILE A 20 1.81 1.60 -6.19
N LYS A 21 1.55 2.55 -7.11
CA LYS A 21 0.19 2.97 -7.43
C LYS A 21 -0.66 1.81 -7.95
N LEU A 22 -0.13 1.01 -8.88
CA LEU A 22 -0.85 -0.16 -9.40
C LEU A 22 -1.16 -1.18 -8.31
N PHE A 23 -0.24 -1.36 -7.35
CA PHE A 23 -0.43 -2.28 -6.24
C PHE A 23 -1.63 -1.89 -5.38
N PHE A 24 -1.81 -0.60 -5.10
CA PHE A 24 -2.89 -0.13 -4.24
C PHE A 24 -4.18 0.27 -4.97
N ALA A 25 -4.12 0.53 -6.28
CA ALA A 25 -5.22 1.09 -7.07
C ALA A 25 -6.56 0.31 -6.97
N SER A 26 -6.52 -1.01 -6.81
CA SER A 26 -7.73 -1.84 -6.77
C SER A 26 -8.24 -2.15 -5.36
N ILE A 27 -7.59 -1.63 -4.32
CA ILE A 27 -7.91 -1.97 -2.92
C ILE A 27 -8.22 -0.76 -2.04
N GLY A 28 -8.32 0.44 -2.62
CA GLY A 28 -8.78 1.64 -1.89
C GLY A 28 -7.80 2.21 -0.87
N TYR A 29 -6.56 1.72 -0.85
CA TYR A 29 -5.48 2.28 -0.05
C TYR A 29 -4.64 3.24 -0.89
N GLN A 30 -4.00 4.20 -0.22
CA GLN A 30 -3.03 5.12 -0.80
C GLN A 30 -1.79 5.12 0.09
N LEU A 31 -0.62 5.01 -0.53
CA LEU A 31 0.66 5.09 0.15
C LEU A 31 1.31 6.44 -0.16
N SER A 32 1.72 7.16 0.87
CA SER A 32 2.41 8.45 0.78
C SER A 32 3.56 8.52 1.79
N ALA A 33 4.47 9.48 1.60
CA ALA A 33 5.49 9.80 2.59
C ALA A 33 4.87 10.65 3.72
N SER A 34 5.27 10.40 4.95
CA SER A 34 4.89 11.15 6.15
C SER A 34 6.13 11.61 6.90
N GLY A 35 6.96 12.39 6.21
CA GLY A 35 8.31 12.74 6.66
C GLY A 35 9.38 11.97 5.88
N GLU A 36 10.62 12.01 6.38
CA GLU A 36 11.78 11.42 5.69
C GLU A 36 11.84 9.89 5.84
N ASP A 37 11.42 9.35 6.99
CA ASP A 37 11.59 7.92 7.32
C ASP A 37 10.26 7.16 7.49
N LEU A 38 9.12 7.82 7.29
CA LEU A 38 7.81 7.20 7.52
C LEU A 38 6.97 7.18 6.25
N LEU A 39 6.28 6.06 6.07
CA LEU A 39 5.21 5.91 5.10
C LEU A 39 3.86 6.03 5.81
N SER A 40 2.94 6.80 5.24
CA SER A 40 1.53 6.80 5.63
C SER A 40 0.74 5.97 4.63
N LEU A 41 0.03 4.98 5.14
CA LEU A 41 -0.96 4.19 4.43
C LEU A 41 -2.35 4.67 4.85
N THR A 42 -3.10 5.24 3.92
CA THR A 42 -4.42 5.82 4.18
C THR A 42 -5.48 5.16 3.31
N SER A 43 -6.67 4.94 3.88
CA SER A 43 -7.89 4.52 3.19
C SER A 43 -9.08 5.26 3.80
N GLU A 44 -10.28 4.97 3.31
CA GLU A 44 -11.53 5.47 3.90
C GLU A 44 -11.79 4.92 5.33
N PHE A 45 -11.18 3.78 5.70
CA PHE A 45 -11.43 3.11 6.97
C PHE A 45 -10.27 3.22 7.98
N ALA A 46 -9.07 3.54 7.52
CA ALA A 46 -7.88 3.48 8.35
C ALA A 46 -6.77 4.41 7.84
N GLN A 47 -6.01 4.97 8.79
CA GLN A 47 -4.73 5.63 8.54
C GLN A 47 -3.67 4.97 9.44
N LEU A 48 -2.56 4.55 8.84
CA LEU A 48 -1.48 3.86 9.51
C LEU A 48 -0.14 4.44 9.07
N SER A 49 0.73 4.75 10.03
CA SER A 49 2.13 5.09 9.75
C SER A 49 3.02 3.88 9.98
N VAL A 50 3.90 3.57 9.02
CA VAL A 50 4.87 2.48 9.10
C VAL A 50 6.25 2.96 8.66
N GLN A 51 7.27 2.49 9.38
CA GLN A 51 8.66 2.74 9.00
C GLN A 51 9.14 1.62 8.06
N PRO A 52 9.79 1.95 6.93
CA PRO A 52 10.49 0.96 6.13
C PRO A 52 11.64 0.28 6.91
N PRO A 53 12.06 -0.94 6.52
CA PRO A 53 11.53 -1.73 5.42
C PRO A 53 10.16 -2.33 5.76
N VAL A 54 9.22 -2.25 4.82
CA VAL A 54 7.87 -2.79 4.97
C VAL A 54 7.46 -3.61 3.75
N THR A 55 6.89 -4.78 4.01
CA THR A 55 6.30 -5.63 2.97
C THR A 55 4.78 -5.61 3.05
N PHE A 56 4.15 -5.24 1.95
CA PHE A 56 2.72 -5.30 1.75
C PHE A 56 2.36 -6.57 0.95
N VAL A 57 1.41 -7.36 1.43
CA VAL A 57 0.93 -8.58 0.75
C VAL A 57 -0.59 -8.53 0.63
N ARG A 58 -1.07 -8.58 -0.60
CA ARG A 58 -2.50 -8.64 -0.92
C ARG A 58 -2.99 -10.07 -0.98
N TYR A 59 -4.06 -10.34 -0.23
CA TYR A 59 -4.86 -11.55 -0.27
C TYR A 59 -6.23 -11.21 -0.87
N ASP A 60 -6.32 -11.29 -2.20
CA ASP A 60 -7.49 -10.82 -2.96
C ASP A 60 -8.74 -11.70 -2.81
N GLN A 61 -8.59 -12.95 -2.37
CA GLN A 61 -9.71 -13.85 -2.11
C GLN A 61 -10.37 -13.53 -0.77
N ASP A 62 -9.54 -13.25 0.24
CA ASP A 62 -9.96 -13.00 1.62
C ASP A 62 -10.14 -11.50 1.94
N HIS A 63 -9.87 -10.61 0.97
CA HIS A 63 -10.10 -9.17 1.08
C HIS A 63 -9.33 -8.48 2.21
N PHE A 64 -8.05 -8.88 2.42
CA PHE A 64 -7.18 -8.21 3.38
C PHE A 64 -5.76 -7.96 2.86
N LEU A 65 -5.16 -6.91 3.40
CA LEU A 65 -3.79 -6.49 3.19
C LEU A 65 -2.97 -6.84 4.43
N SER A 66 -1.97 -7.70 4.27
CA SER A 66 -0.96 -7.96 5.30
C SER A 66 0.16 -6.93 5.18
N ILE A 67 0.51 -6.30 6.29
CA ILE A 67 1.57 -5.31 6.43
C ILE A 67 2.60 -5.88 7.39
N ARG A 68 3.81 -6.13 6.88
CA ARG A 68 4.89 -6.73 7.65
C ARG A 68 6.03 -5.73 7.79
N ALA A 69 6.30 -5.27 9.01
CA ALA A 69 7.34 -4.31 9.32
C ALA A 69 7.89 -4.56 10.72
N ASN A 70 9.20 -4.41 10.92
CA ASN A 70 9.85 -4.51 12.25
C ASN A 70 9.48 -5.80 13.02
N GLY A 71 9.42 -6.94 12.33
CA GLY A 71 9.04 -8.23 12.91
C GLY A 71 7.55 -8.37 13.28
N LYS A 72 6.74 -7.34 13.06
CA LYS A 72 5.29 -7.35 13.29
C LYS A 72 4.54 -7.62 12.00
N ASN A 73 3.38 -8.24 12.13
CA ASN A 73 2.42 -8.44 11.05
C ASN A 73 1.07 -7.87 11.46
N MET A 74 0.51 -7.03 10.62
CA MET A 74 -0.82 -6.44 10.79
C MET A 74 -1.66 -6.79 9.57
N GLN A 75 -2.95 -7.04 9.78
CA GLN A 75 -3.89 -7.27 8.69
C GLN A 75 -4.92 -6.14 8.69
N LEU A 76 -5.08 -5.49 7.54
CA LEU A 76 -6.10 -4.49 7.32
C LEU A 76 -7.11 -5.00 6.30
N PRO A 77 -8.42 -4.93 6.58
CA PRO A 77 -9.43 -5.28 5.60
C PRO A 77 -9.42 -4.28 4.42
N TYR A 78 -9.84 -4.72 3.25
CA TYR A 78 -10.09 -3.83 2.12
C TYR A 78 -11.28 -4.29 1.28
N ALA A 79 -12.04 -3.32 0.76
CA ALA A 79 -12.99 -3.58 -0.30
C ALA A 79 -12.25 -3.52 -1.65
N LYS A 80 -12.53 -4.47 -2.55
CA LYS A 80 -12.07 -4.32 -3.94
C LYS A 80 -12.83 -3.14 -4.54
N GLN A 81 -12.12 -2.09 -4.91
CA GLN A 81 -12.74 -1.02 -5.67
C GLN A 81 -13.03 -1.56 -7.07
N PRO A 82 -14.26 -1.46 -7.59
CA PRO A 82 -14.53 -1.78 -8.98
C PRO A 82 -13.59 -0.90 -9.79
N GLN A 83 -12.69 -1.51 -10.57
CA GLN A 83 -11.82 -0.77 -11.47
C GLN A 83 -12.73 0.14 -12.28
N ASN A 84 -12.62 1.46 -12.05
CA ASN A 84 -13.42 2.44 -12.75
C ASN A 84 -13.19 2.19 -14.24
N ARG A 85 -14.17 1.57 -14.91
CA ARG A 85 -14.29 1.56 -16.35
C ARG A 85 -14.63 3.00 -16.75
N ARG A 86 -13.64 3.91 -16.68
CA ARG A 86 -13.70 5.14 -17.48
C ARG A 86 -13.36 4.73 -18.90
N GLY A 87 -14.39 4.27 -19.58
CA GLY A 87 -14.38 3.90 -20.98
C GLY A 87 -15.81 3.93 -21.48
N LEU A 88 -16.37 5.14 -21.61
CA LEU A 88 -17.36 5.57 -22.59
C LEU A 88 -17.12 7.07 -22.83
#